data_AF-A0A952CDL2-F1
#
_entry.id   AF-A0A952CDL2-F1
#
_cell.length_a   1.000
_cell.length_b   1.000
_cell.length_c   1.000
_cell.angle_alpha   90.00
_cell.angle_beta   90.00
_cell.angle_gamma   90.00
#
_symmetry.space_group_name_H-M   'P 1'
#
loop_
_entity.id
_entity.type
_entity.pdbx_description
1 polymer ?
#
loop_
_entity_poly.entity_id
_entity_poly.type
_entity_poly.pdbx_seq_one_letter_code
_entity_poly.pdbx_strand_id
1 'polypeptide(L)'
;MSDYDLIYRKVGRRYKPAGLMFEHEIWPQGAHLVVVEPGWRMVRYNVDPDHAALLAAAEPLRDKIRGRVSKLLAMRPSRRIVTPQQRAAWNAFVTAMGNDGYIVEYPAVGEIADAVADLLIEAGSVKHVCAGLCPDDLQPDSRDPECPACRALGAA
;
A
#
# COMPACT_ATOMS: atom_id res chain seq x y z
N MET A 1 19.65 20.80 -32.43
CA MET A 1 19.14 20.87 -31.05
C MET A 1 19.21 22.33 -30.64
N SER A 2 18.07 23.00 -30.49
CA SER A 2 18.05 24.41 -30.10
C SER A 2 18.15 24.53 -28.57
N ASP A 3 18.68 25.63 -28.08
CA ASP A 3 18.95 25.92 -26.65
C ASP A 3 17.67 26.00 -25.76
N TYR A 4 16.49 25.72 -26.32
CA TYR A 4 15.19 25.96 -25.68
C TYR A 4 14.80 24.91 -24.64
N ASP A 5 15.59 23.84 -24.51
CA ASP A 5 15.30 22.76 -23.59
C ASP A 5 16.07 22.90 -22.28
N LEU A 6 16.96 23.88 -22.08
CA LEU A 6 17.73 23.97 -20.83
C LEU A 6 16.92 24.55 -19.65
N ILE A 7 16.78 23.77 -18.57
CA ILE A 7 16.16 24.19 -17.31
C ILE A 7 17.24 24.66 -16.34
N TYR A 8 16.96 25.72 -15.58
CA TYR A 8 17.91 26.30 -14.64
C TYR A 8 17.41 26.19 -13.19
N ARG A 9 18.32 25.84 -12.28
CA ARG A 9 18.10 25.85 -10.83
C ARG A 9 18.78 27.06 -10.21
N LYS A 10 18.07 27.78 -9.34
CA LYS A 10 18.64 28.91 -8.58
C LYS A 10 19.57 28.38 -7.49
N VAL A 11 20.83 28.82 -7.52
CA VAL A 11 21.85 28.49 -6.51
C VAL A 11 22.44 29.79 -6.01
N GLY A 12 22.02 30.21 -4.81
CA GLY A 12 22.35 31.52 -4.26
C GLY A 12 21.82 32.67 -5.14
N ARG A 13 22.74 33.50 -5.66
CA ARG A 13 22.42 34.65 -6.53
C ARG A 13 22.52 34.35 -8.03
N ARG A 14 22.79 33.10 -8.45
CA ARG A 14 22.96 32.74 -9.87
C ARG A 14 22.07 31.56 -10.27
N TYR A 15 21.71 31.50 -11.53
CA TYR A 15 21.04 30.36 -12.14
C TYR A 15 22.07 29.46 -12.80
N LYS A 16 22.00 28.16 -12.52
CA LYS A 16 22.87 27.14 -13.12
C LYS A 16 22.05 26.15 -13.93
N PRO A 17 22.57 25.67 -15.08
CA PRO A 17 21.89 24.65 -15.87
C PRO A 17 21.68 23.40 -15.00
N ALA A 18 20.47 22.83 -15.07
CA ALA A 18 20.00 21.76 -14.20
C ALA A 18 19.47 20.54 -14.98
N GLY A 19 19.15 20.68 -16.27
CA GLY A 19 18.71 19.58 -17.12
C GLY A 19 18.23 20.05 -18.48
N LEU A 20 17.93 19.11 -19.37
CA LEU A 20 17.25 19.35 -20.65
C LEU A 20 15.77 18.96 -20.55
N MET A 21 14.91 19.72 -21.19
CA MET A 21 13.47 19.56 -21.33
C MET A 21 13.21 18.72 -22.59
N PHE A 22 13.77 17.52 -22.64
CA PHE A 22 13.28 16.51 -23.56
C PHE A 22 12.48 15.49 -22.75
N GLU A 23 11.17 15.44 -23.04
CA GLU A 23 10.21 14.41 -22.67
C GLU A 23 10.01 14.15 -21.17
N HIS A 24 9.05 14.90 -20.61
CA HIS A 24 8.13 14.50 -19.54
C HIS A 24 8.61 14.10 -18.14
N GLU A 25 9.88 13.80 -17.87
CA GLU A 25 10.30 13.41 -16.52
C GLU A 25 11.71 13.92 -16.18
N ILE A 26 11.76 15.13 -15.61
CA ILE A 26 12.98 15.67 -14.99
C ILE A 26 13.17 14.92 -13.67
N TRP A 27 13.87 13.79 -13.76
CA TRP A 27 14.21 13.00 -12.60
C TRP A 27 15.31 13.71 -11.79
N PRO A 28 15.11 14.00 -10.49
CA PRO A 28 16.21 14.43 -9.63
C PRO A 28 17.30 13.33 -9.58
N GLN A 29 18.54 13.68 -9.24
CA GLN A 29 19.62 12.70 -9.13
C GLN A 29 19.31 11.67 -8.02
N GLY A 30 19.34 10.37 -8.35
CA GLY A 30 19.10 9.28 -7.41
C GLY A 30 18.40 8.08 -8.07
N ALA A 31 18.07 7.06 -7.27
CA ALA A 31 17.20 5.95 -7.70
C ALA A 31 15.74 6.29 -7.41
N HIS A 32 14.83 5.92 -8.31
CA HIS A 32 13.40 6.24 -8.22
C HIS A 32 12.56 4.98 -8.39
N LEU A 33 11.46 4.89 -7.65
CA LEU A 33 10.49 3.81 -7.75
C LEU A 33 9.22 4.33 -8.40
N VAL A 34 8.80 3.69 -9.49
CA VAL A 34 7.53 3.97 -10.16
C VAL A 34 6.63 2.75 -10.04
N VAL A 35 5.45 2.95 -9.45
CA VAL A 35 4.39 1.93 -9.38
C VAL A 35 3.23 2.40 -10.24
N VAL A 36 2.80 1.55 -11.17
CA VAL A 36 1.71 1.84 -12.11
C VAL A 36 0.58 0.84 -11.87
N GLU A 37 -0.62 1.35 -11.67
CA GLU A 37 -1.84 0.59 -11.44
C GLU A 37 -2.93 1.11 -12.39
N PRO A 38 -4.03 0.37 -12.61
CA PRO A 38 -5.12 0.84 -13.45
C PRO A 38 -5.66 2.20 -12.97
N GLY A 39 -5.46 3.24 -13.78
CA GLY A 39 -5.96 4.59 -13.53
C GLY A 39 -5.06 5.47 -12.66
N TRP A 40 -3.93 5.00 -12.15
CA TRP A 40 -2.99 5.85 -11.42
C TRP A 40 -1.54 5.38 -11.51
N ARG A 41 -0.62 6.33 -11.31
CA ARG A 41 0.80 6.05 -11.13
C ARG A 41 1.34 6.82 -9.94
N MET A 42 2.28 6.22 -9.23
CA MET A 42 2.97 6.83 -8.10
C MET A 42 4.46 6.78 -8.34
N VAL A 43 5.12 7.86 -7.99
CA VAL A 43 6.56 8.04 -8.14
C VAL A 43 7.16 8.40 -6.79
N ARG A 44 8.08 7.57 -6.29
CA ARG A 44 8.97 7.91 -5.16
C ARG A 44 10.33 8.29 -5.70
N TYR A 45 10.81 9.45 -5.28
CA TYR A 45 12.14 9.92 -5.65
C TYR A 45 13.18 9.57 -4.59
N ASN A 46 14.42 9.32 -5.02
CA ASN A 46 15.59 9.08 -4.16
C ASN A 46 15.37 7.95 -3.14
N VAL A 47 14.84 6.82 -3.63
CA VAL A 47 14.69 5.61 -2.83
C VAL A 47 16.03 4.91 -2.64
N ASP A 48 16.19 4.29 -1.48
CA ASP A 48 17.28 3.34 -1.24
C ASP A 48 17.00 2.04 -2.03
N PRO A 49 17.87 1.63 -2.97
CA PRO A 49 17.68 0.41 -3.76
C PRO A 49 17.48 -0.85 -2.92
N ASP A 50 18.13 -0.96 -1.76
CA ASP A 50 18.03 -2.13 -0.89
C ASP A 50 16.62 -2.28 -0.27
N HIS A 51 15.87 -1.17 -0.23
CA HIS A 51 14.48 -1.14 0.25
C HIS A 51 13.44 -1.12 -0.87
N ALA A 52 13.85 -1.13 -2.15
CA ALA A 52 12.95 -0.95 -3.29
C ALA A 52 11.86 -2.04 -3.35
N ALA A 53 12.21 -3.29 -3.05
CA ALA A 53 11.26 -4.41 -3.06
C ALA A 53 10.16 -4.24 -2.01
N LEU A 54 10.52 -3.86 -0.78
CA LEU A 54 9.56 -3.61 0.29
C LEU A 54 8.65 -2.43 -0.05
N LEU A 55 9.22 -1.33 -0.57
CA LEU A 55 8.45 -0.16 -0.97
C LEU A 55 7.48 -0.47 -2.10
N ALA A 56 7.92 -1.23 -3.12
CA ALA A 56 7.06 -1.66 -4.22
C ALA A 56 5.89 -2.53 -3.72
N ALA A 57 6.14 -3.43 -2.77
CA ALA A 57 5.10 -4.27 -2.17
C ALA A 57 4.12 -3.48 -1.27
N ALA A 58 4.60 -2.47 -0.53
CA ALA A 58 3.79 -1.70 0.41
C ALA A 58 2.86 -0.68 -0.28
N GLU A 59 3.26 -0.12 -1.43
CA GLU A 59 2.54 0.98 -2.08
C GLU A 59 1.11 0.59 -2.52
N PRO A 60 0.86 -0.55 -3.18
CA PRO A 60 -0.51 -1.01 -3.50
C PRO A 60 -1.38 -1.28 -2.26
N LEU A 61 -0.75 -1.49 -1.10
CA LEU A 61 -1.44 -1.76 0.16
C LEU A 61 -1.83 -0.48 0.92
N ARG A 62 -1.42 0.71 0.46
CA ARG A 62 -1.67 1.98 1.18
C ARG A 62 -3.12 2.20 1.58
N ASP A 63 -4.06 1.90 0.70
CA ASP A 63 -5.48 2.09 0.99
C ASP A 63 -6.02 1.05 1.97
N LYS A 64 -5.50 -0.19 1.92
CA LYS A 64 -5.80 -1.22 2.92
C LYS A 64 -5.25 -0.84 4.29
N ILE A 65 -4.02 -0.31 4.34
CA ILE A 65 -3.40 0.24 5.56
C ILE A 65 -4.28 1.35 6.13
N ARG A 66 -4.63 2.35 5.32
CA ARG A 66 -5.53 3.44 5.73
C ARG A 66 -6.85 2.92 6.28
N GLY A 67 -7.48 1.97 5.57
CA GLY A 67 -8.72 1.34 6.01
C GLY A 67 -8.60 0.62 7.36
N ARG A 68 -7.48 -0.07 7.61
CA ARG A 68 -7.20 -0.71 8.91
C ARG A 68 -6.99 0.31 10.02
N VAL A 69 -6.17 1.32 9.79
CA VAL A 69 -5.92 2.39 10.76
C VAL A 69 -7.21 3.16 11.08
N SER A 70 -8.02 3.49 10.08
CA SER A 70 -9.33 4.13 10.29
C SER A 70 -10.27 3.27 11.12
N LYS A 71 -10.26 1.94 10.98
CA LYS A 71 -11.05 1.03 11.82
C LYS A 71 -10.54 0.98 13.25
N LEU A 72 -9.23 1.00 13.47
CA LEU A 72 -8.64 1.07 14.81
C LEU A 72 -8.99 2.38 15.53
N LEU A 73 -9.04 3.47 14.76
CA LEU A 73 -9.41 4.80 15.22
C LEU A 73 -10.93 5.00 15.32
N ALA A 74 -11.76 4.06 14.85
CA ALA A 74 -13.20 4.22 14.89
C ALA A 74 -13.69 4.33 16.34
N MET A 75 -14.61 5.26 16.58
CA MET A 75 -15.21 5.47 17.89
C MET A 75 -15.81 4.16 18.41
N ARG A 76 -15.30 3.67 19.54
CA ARG A 76 -15.73 2.41 20.17
C ARG A 76 -16.03 2.63 21.65
N PRO A 77 -16.96 1.85 22.24
CA PRO A 77 -17.16 1.88 23.69
C PRO A 77 -15.92 1.34 24.40
N SER A 78 -15.48 2.04 25.45
CA SER A 78 -14.33 1.66 26.29
C SER A 78 -14.53 0.35 27.06
N ARG A 79 -15.78 -0.03 27.28
CA ARG A 79 -16.17 -1.27 27.98
C ARG A 79 -17.05 -2.12 27.10
N ARG A 80 -16.97 -3.43 27.32
CA ARG A 80 -17.85 -4.40 26.65
C ARG A 80 -19.31 -4.03 26.90
N ILE A 81 -20.07 -3.83 25.82
CA ILE A 81 -21.52 -3.66 25.89
C ILE A 81 -22.11 -5.00 26.35
N VAL A 82 -22.78 -5.00 27.50
CA VAL A 82 -23.25 -6.21 28.16
C VAL A 82 -24.72 -6.48 27.87
N THR A 83 -25.54 -5.43 27.72
CA THR A 83 -26.99 -5.58 27.56
C THR A 83 -27.51 -5.15 26.17
N PRO A 84 -28.65 -5.70 25.72
CA PRO A 84 -29.29 -5.27 24.47
C PRO A 84 -29.65 -3.78 24.47
N GLN A 85 -30.06 -3.24 25.62
CA GLN A 85 -30.43 -1.83 25.77
C GLN A 85 -29.22 -0.90 25.64
N GLN A 86 -28.06 -1.29 26.19
CA GLN A 86 -26.80 -0.59 25.99
C GLN A 86 -26.38 -0.60 24.51
N ARG A 87 -26.58 -1.71 23.80
CA ARG A 87 -26.30 -1.79 22.35
C ARG A 87 -27.21 -0.87 21.54
N ALA A 88 -28.49 -0.84 21.85
CA ALA A 88 -29.46 0.03 21.19
C ALA A 88 -29.11 1.51 21.40
N ALA A 89 -28.79 1.90 22.63
CA ALA A 89 -28.35 3.26 22.95
C ALA A 89 -27.05 3.63 22.22
N TRP A 90 -26.08 2.72 22.15
CA TRP A 90 -24.84 2.93 21.41
C TRP A 90 -25.09 3.12 19.91
N ASN A 91 -25.88 2.26 19.28
CA ASN A 91 -26.18 2.37 17.85
C ASN A 91 -26.91 3.69 17.54
N ALA A 92 -27.88 4.07 18.38
CA ALA A 92 -28.57 5.36 18.23
C ALA A 92 -27.62 6.55 18.36
N PHE A 93 -26.67 6.48 19.30
CA PHE A 93 -25.62 7.50 19.48
C PHE A 93 -24.70 7.59 18.26
N VAL A 94 -24.20 6.46 17.74
CA VAL A 94 -23.37 6.42 16.53
C VAL A 94 -24.13 7.00 15.33
N THR A 95 -25.41 6.66 15.16
CA THR A 95 -26.25 7.22 14.10
C THR A 95 -26.45 8.73 14.25
N ALA A 96 -26.66 9.22 15.48
CA ALA A 96 -26.82 10.65 15.73
C ALA A 96 -25.54 11.44 15.48
N MET A 97 -24.37 10.86 15.81
CA MET A 97 -23.07 11.50 15.60
C MET A 97 -22.64 11.50 14.12
N GLY A 98 -23.11 10.55 13.32
CA GLY A 98 -22.83 10.50 11.88
C GLY A 98 -21.34 10.54 11.56
N ASN A 99 -20.91 11.53 10.77
CA ASN A 99 -19.51 11.75 10.40
C ASN A 99 -18.69 12.48 11.47
N ASP A 100 -19.34 13.05 12.49
CA ASP A 100 -18.71 13.76 13.61
C ASP A 100 -18.45 12.83 14.81
N GLY A 101 -18.59 11.51 14.61
CA GLY A 101 -18.21 10.48 15.58
C GLY A 101 -16.70 10.42 15.79
N TYR A 102 -16.13 11.48 16.38
CA TYR A 102 -14.74 11.53 16.75
C TYR A 102 -14.44 10.61 17.93
N ILE A 103 -13.20 10.15 17.93
CA ILE A 103 -12.58 9.15 18.79
C ILE A 103 -12.77 9.48 20.28
N VAL A 104 -13.30 8.52 21.06
CA VAL A 104 -13.34 8.63 22.54
C VAL A 104 -12.08 8.02 23.18
N GLU A 105 -11.42 7.07 22.50
CA GLU A 105 -10.16 6.44 22.93
C GLU A 105 -9.19 6.27 21.77
N TYR A 106 -7.95 6.75 21.93
CA TYR A 106 -6.90 6.55 20.93
C TYR A 106 -6.32 5.13 21.03
N PRO A 107 -6.18 4.39 19.90
CA PRO A 107 -5.39 3.16 19.89
C PRO A 107 -3.93 3.48 20.20
N ALA A 108 -3.25 2.52 20.82
CA ALA A 108 -1.82 2.69 21.08
C ALA A 108 -1.04 2.70 19.76
N VAL A 109 0.06 3.46 19.70
CA VAL A 109 0.93 3.50 18.52
C VAL A 109 1.44 2.10 18.15
N GLY A 110 1.67 1.24 19.16
CA GLY A 110 2.01 -0.17 18.96
C GLY A 110 0.93 -0.95 18.20
N GLU A 111 -0.35 -0.81 18.57
CA GLU A 111 -1.46 -1.51 17.88
C GLU A 111 -1.59 -1.08 16.40
N ILE A 112 -1.32 0.19 16.11
CA ILE A 112 -1.27 0.70 14.74
C ILE A 112 -0.11 0.06 13.97
N ALA A 113 1.08 0.01 14.58
CA ALA A 113 2.27 -0.56 13.97
C ALA A 113 2.10 -2.07 13.69
N ASP A 114 1.57 -2.82 14.66
CA ASP A 114 1.29 -4.26 14.53
C ASP A 114 0.28 -4.51 13.39
N ALA A 115 -0.80 -3.74 13.32
CA ALA A 115 -1.78 -3.90 12.24
C ALA A 115 -1.23 -3.60 10.84
N VAL A 116 -0.24 -2.70 10.73
CA VAL A 116 0.47 -2.43 9.47
C VAL A 116 1.42 -3.59 9.14
N ALA A 117 2.17 -4.09 10.13
CA ALA A 117 3.07 -5.21 9.97
C ALA A 117 2.32 -6.50 9.58
N ASP A 118 1.20 -6.80 10.25
CA ASP A 118 0.32 -7.93 9.94
C ASP A 118 -0.19 -7.85 8.50
N LEU A 119 -0.58 -6.67 8.01
CA LEU A 119 -1.03 -6.52 6.63
C LEU A 119 0.11 -6.78 5.63
N LEU A 120 1.32 -6.32 5.93
CA LEU A 120 2.49 -6.59 5.10
C LEU A 120 2.88 -8.06 5.14
N ILE A 121 2.77 -8.71 6.30
CA ILE A 121 2.98 -10.15 6.46
C ILE A 121 1.88 -10.91 5.74
N GLU A 122 0.59 -10.60 5.85
CA GLU A 122 -0.51 -11.24 5.12
C GLU A 122 -0.31 -11.13 3.60
N ALA A 123 0.17 -9.97 3.13
CA ALA A 123 0.46 -9.74 1.72
C ALA A 123 1.74 -10.47 1.26
N GLY A 124 2.76 -10.57 2.12
CA GLY A 124 4.03 -11.26 1.87
C GLY A 124 3.97 -12.77 2.10
N SER A 125 3.06 -13.24 2.97
CA SER A 125 2.60 -14.63 3.12
C SER A 125 1.54 -14.93 2.08
N VAL A 126 1.93 -14.58 0.87
CA VAL A 126 1.57 -15.22 -0.37
C VAL A 126 1.25 -16.72 -0.14
N LYS A 127 -0.05 -17.06 -0.07
CA LYS A 127 -0.51 -18.34 -0.60
C LYS A 127 -0.47 -18.23 -2.12
N HIS A 128 0.72 -18.40 -2.68
CA HIS A 128 1.03 -18.34 -4.11
C HIS A 128 0.79 -17.00 -4.85
N VAL A 129 1.90 -16.33 -5.17
CA VAL A 129 2.06 -15.14 -6.01
C VAL A 129 3.49 -15.31 -6.49
N CYS A 130 3.61 -15.58 -7.79
CA CYS A 130 4.82 -16.04 -8.46
C CYS A 130 6.11 -15.35 -8.00
N ALA A 131 6.92 -16.09 -7.24
CA ALA A 131 8.37 -15.97 -7.18
C ALA A 131 9.03 -17.19 -7.85
N GLY A 132 8.50 -17.63 -9.00
CA GLY A 132 9.25 -18.42 -9.97
C GLY A 132 9.63 -19.86 -9.64
N LEU A 133 8.72 -20.70 -9.13
CA LEU A 133 8.77 -22.16 -9.34
C LEU A 133 7.36 -22.78 -9.25
N CYS A 134 6.60 -22.77 -10.35
CA CYS A 134 6.15 -24.08 -10.82
C CYS A 134 7.27 -24.51 -11.75
N PRO A 135 8.06 -25.54 -11.41
CA PRO A 135 9.12 -25.98 -12.31
C PRO A 135 8.53 -26.23 -13.69
N ASP A 136 9.19 -25.75 -14.73
CA ASP A 136 8.83 -26.06 -16.13
C ASP A 136 8.86 -27.59 -16.41
N ASP A 137 9.27 -28.40 -15.42
CA ASP A 137 9.32 -29.86 -15.37
C ASP A 137 8.28 -30.50 -14.41
N LEU A 138 7.09 -29.92 -14.22
CA LEU A 138 6.04 -30.49 -13.38
C LEU A 138 5.55 -31.86 -13.91
N GLN A 139 6.06 -32.92 -13.29
CA GLN A 139 5.40 -34.22 -13.32
C GLN A 139 3.99 -34.12 -12.71
N PRO A 140 3.05 -35.01 -13.08
CA PRO A 140 1.63 -34.90 -12.69
C PRO A 140 1.38 -34.86 -11.17
N ASP A 141 2.32 -35.37 -10.39
CA ASP A 141 2.31 -35.55 -8.93
C ASP A 141 2.70 -34.28 -8.15
N SER A 142 3.27 -33.26 -8.79
CA SER A 142 3.66 -32.00 -8.14
C SER A 142 2.65 -30.87 -8.36
N ARG A 143 1.44 -31.21 -8.84
CA ARG A 143 0.30 -30.30 -9.02
C ARG A 143 -0.45 -30.10 -7.70
N ASP A 144 -0.62 -28.84 -7.28
CA ASP A 144 -1.43 -28.51 -6.12
C ASP A 144 -2.94 -28.54 -6.47
N PRO A 145 -3.76 -29.41 -5.83
CA PRO A 145 -5.19 -29.52 -6.10
C PRO A 145 -6.01 -28.30 -5.66
N GLU A 146 -5.50 -27.47 -4.76
CA GLU A 146 -6.16 -26.24 -4.32
C GLU A 146 -5.77 -25.03 -5.20
N CYS A 147 -4.75 -25.18 -6.07
CA CYS A 147 -4.34 -24.12 -7.00
C CYS A 147 -5.30 -24.03 -8.21
N PRO A 148 -5.93 -22.86 -8.47
CA PRO A 148 -6.84 -22.68 -9.61
C PRO A 148 -6.17 -22.94 -10.98
N ALA A 149 -4.88 -22.60 -11.11
CA ALA A 149 -4.13 -22.81 -12.34
C ALA A 149 -3.77 -24.29 -12.58
N CYS A 150 -3.38 -25.04 -11.53
CA CYS A 150 -3.12 -26.47 -11.63
C CYS A 150 -4.40 -27.27 -11.92
N ARG A 151 -5.54 -26.87 -11.33
CA ARG A 151 -6.86 -27.47 -11.61
C ARG A 151 -7.29 -27.29 -13.06
N ALA A 152 -7.02 -26.14 -13.67
CA ALA A 152 -7.34 -25.88 -15.06
C ALA A 152 -6.55 -26.77 -16.05
N LEU A 153 -5.34 -27.22 -15.66
CA LEU A 153 -4.47 -28.10 -16.46
C LEU A 153 -4.73 -29.61 -16.23
N GLY A 154 -5.47 -29.99 -15.20
CA GLY A 154 -5.87 -31.37 -14.92
C GLY A 154 -7.21 -31.79 -15.51
N ALA A 155 -7.90 -30.87 -16.20
CA ALA A 155 -9.21 -31.07 -16.79
C ALA A 155 -9.16 -31.38 -18.31
N ALA A 156 -7.98 -31.71 -18.84
CA ALA A 156 -7.75 -32.11 -20.23
C ALA A 156 -7.33 -33.58 -20.31
#